data_AF-A0A1H7UT97-F1
#
_entry.id   AF-A0A1H7UT97-F1
#
_cell.length_a   1.000
_cell.length_b   1.000
_cell.length_c   1.000
_cell.angle_alpha   90.00
_cell.angle_beta   90.00
_cell.angle_gamma   90.00
#
_symmetry.space_group_name_H-M   'P 1'
#
loop_
_entity.id
_entity.type
_entity.pdbx_description
1 polymer ?
#
loop_
_entity_poly.entity_id
_entity_poly.type
_entity_poly.pdbx_seq_one_letter_code
_entity_poly.pdbx_strand_id
1 'polypeptide(L)' 'MAIQVTRTYVGSIQNHRQVCDGLDSLGDSASKIWNVARWTVDRVWDEVGQIPNEGSLKSYMKNQACWKDLNAQSSQKVIE' A
#
# COMPACT_ATOMS: atom_id res chain seq x y z
N MET A 1 3.10 -3.82 -35.93
CA MET A 1 4.21 -3.38 -35.05
C MET A 1 3.73 -3.42 -33.61
N ALA A 2 4.26 -4.31 -32.78
CA ALA A 2 3.93 -4.36 -31.35
C ALA A 2 4.86 -3.41 -30.59
N ILE A 3 4.30 -2.55 -29.73
CA ILE A 3 5.07 -1.67 -28.85
C ILE A 3 5.64 -2.55 -27.73
N GLN A 4 6.96 -2.74 -27.72
CA GLN A 4 7.64 -3.44 -26.64
C GLN A 4 7.73 -2.51 -25.42
N VAL A 5 6.83 -2.70 -24.44
CA VAL A 5 6.86 -1.96 -23.18
C VAL A 5 7.64 -2.76 -22.15
N THR A 6 8.82 -2.27 -21.74
CA THR A 6 9.54 -2.82 -20.59
C THR A 6 8.83 -2.37 -19.31
N ARG A 7 7.95 -3.22 -18.77
CA ARG A 7 7.12 -2.88 -17.59
C ARG A 7 7.82 -3.11 -16.25
N THR A 8 8.97 -3.76 -16.24
CA THR A 8 9.64 -4.15 -15.00
C THR A 8 11.14 -3.90 -15.13
N TYR A 9 11.65 -3.02 -14.28
CA TYR A 9 13.08 -2.81 -14.07
C TYR A 9 13.51 -3.60 -12.85
N VAL A 10 14.47 -4.51 -13.02
CA VAL A 10 15.09 -5.23 -11.91
C VAL A 10 16.43 -4.57 -11.62
N GLY A 11 16.57 -4.00 -10.43
CA GLY A 11 17.80 -3.37 -9.95
C GLY A 11 18.32 -4.06 -8.70
N SER A 12 19.64 -4.06 -8.52
CA SER A 12 20.29 -4.54 -7.31
C SER A 12 20.66 -3.38 -6.38
N ILE A 13 20.43 -3.52 -5.08
CA ILE A 13 20.88 -2.56 -4.07
C ILE A 13 22.32 -2.91 -3.67
N GLN A 14 23.27 -2.06 -4.06
CA GLN A 14 24.71 -2.30 -3.79
C GLN A 14 25.05 -2.29 -2.29
N ASN A 15 24.33 -1.49 -1.50
CA ASN A 15 24.50 -1.36 -0.05
C ASN A 15 23.39 -2.07 0.75
N HIS A 16 22.84 -3.18 0.24
CA HIS A 16 21.69 -3.88 0.84
C HIS A 16 21.82 -4.11 2.35
N ARG A 17 23.00 -4.56 2.81
CA ARG A 17 23.27 -4.83 4.24
C ARG A 17 23.10 -3.62 5.16
N GLN A 18 23.16 -2.40 4.62
CA GLN A 18 22.99 -1.16 5.39
C GLN A 18 21.54 -0.70 5.44
N VAL A 19 20.69 -1.19 4.54
CA VAL A 19 19.31 -0.70 4.35
C VAL A 19 18.24 -1.77 4.54
N CYS A 20 18.61 -3.05 4.60
CA CYS A 20 17.67 -4.18 4.67
C CYS A 20 16.66 -4.03 5.80
N ASP A 21 17.11 -3.77 7.03
CA ASP A 21 16.22 -3.67 8.20
C ASP A 21 15.23 -2.51 8.05
N GLY A 22 15.68 -1.41 7.43
CA GLY A 22 14.82 -0.27 7.12
C GLY A 22 13.78 -0.61 6.06
N LEU A 23 14.18 -1.33 5.00
CA LEU A 23 13.28 -1.78 3.93
C LEU A 23 12.26 -2.80 4.45
N ASP A 24 12.67 -3.73 5.30
CA ASP A 24 11.80 -4.73 5.92
C ASP A 24 10.76 -4.04 6.81
N SER A 25 11.19 -3.09 7.65
CA SER A 25 10.28 -2.28 8.47
C SER A 25 9.26 -1.49 7.64
N LEU A 26 9.70 -0.88 6.53
CA LEU A 26 8.80 -0.19 5.61
C LEU A 26 7.82 -1.17 4.94
N GLY A 27 8.29 -2.36 4.56
CA GLY A 27 7.49 -3.43 3.97
C GLY A 27 6.43 -3.96 4.92
N ASP A 28 6.76 -4.14 6.19
CA ASP A 28 5.83 -4.54 7.25
C ASP A 28 4.72 -3.49 7.45
N SER A 29 5.10 -2.22 7.54
CA SER A 29 4.15 -1.12 7.69
C SER A 29 3.23 -0.98 6.47
N ALA A 30 3.78 -1.10 5.25
CA ALA A 30 2.98 -1.10 4.02
C ALA A 30 1.99 -2.28 4.00
N SER A 31 2.44 -3.47 4.39
CA SER A 31 1.61 -4.68 4.43
C SER A 31 0.44 -4.54 5.42
N LYS A 32 0.66 -3.92 6.58
CA LYS A 32 -0.43 -3.62 7.53
C LYS A 32 -1.48 -2.70 6.93
N ILE A 33 -1.04 -1.60 6.30
CA ILE A 33 -1.95 -0.63 5.65
C ILE A 33 -2.77 -1.32 4.55
N TRP A 34 -2.10 -2.10 3.69
CA TRP A 34 -2.78 -2.85 2.63
C TRP A 34 -3.82 -3.82 3.17
N ASN A 35 -3.46 -4.60 4.19
CA ASN A 35 -4.35 -5.60 4.77
C ASN A 35 -5.59 -4.96 5.42
N VAL A 36 -5.42 -3.87 6.17
CA VAL A 36 -6.56 -3.14 6.77
C VAL A 36 -7.45 -2.53 5.69
N ALA A 37 -6.87 -1.92 4.65
CA ALA A 37 -7.63 -1.36 3.53
C ALA A 37 -8.42 -2.45 2.80
N ARG A 38 -7.77 -3.56 2.43
CA ARG A 38 -8.38 -4.69 1.74
C ARG A 38 -9.52 -5.31 2.54
N TRP A 39 -9.30 -5.54 3.83
CA TRP A 39 -10.32 -6.05 4.75
C TRP A 39 -11.50 -5.11 4.89
N THR A 40 -11.25 -3.80 4.93
CA THR A 40 -12.32 -2.78 4.99
C THR A 40 -13.17 -2.80 3.73
N VAL A 41 -12.53 -2.90 2.56
CA VAL A 41 -13.22 -2.99 1.27
C VAL A 41 -14.12 -4.23 1.21
N ASP A 42 -13.63 -5.40 1.62
CA ASP A 42 -14.42 -6.63 1.67
C ASP A 42 -15.66 -6.46 2.55
N ARG A 43 -15.51 -5.87 3.75
CA ARG A 43 -16.65 -5.67 4.64
C ARG A 43 -17.71 -4.73 4.08
N VAL A 44 -17.29 -3.61 3.48
CA VAL A 44 -18.23 -2.68 2.87
C VAL A 44 -18.96 -3.35 1.70
N TRP A 45 -18.25 -4.17 0.92
CA TRP A 45 -18.84 -4.96 -0.15
C TRP A 45 -19.87 -5.97 0.38
N ASP A 46 -19.52 -6.73 1.43
CA ASP A 46 -20.42 -7.75 2.00
C ASP A 46 -21.69 -7.13 2.62
N GLU A 47 -21.58 -5.93 3.20
CA GLU A 47 -22.69 -5.23 3.86
C GLU A 47 -23.62 -4.49 2.87
N VAL A 48 -23.05 -3.84 1.84
CA VAL A 48 -23.78 -2.88 1.00
C VAL A 48 -23.82 -3.30 -0.48
N GLY A 49 -23.07 -4.34 -0.87
CA GLY A 49 -22.95 -4.79 -2.26
C GLY A 49 -22.21 -3.81 -3.17
N GLN A 50 -21.44 -2.87 -2.59
CA GLN A 50 -20.73 -1.83 -3.33
C GLN A 50 -19.29 -1.67 -2.82
N ILE A 51 -18.35 -1.50 -3.74
CA ILE A 51 -16.96 -1.20 -3.40
C ILE A 51 -16.88 0.29 -3.03
N PRO A 52 -16.28 0.66 -1.88
CA PRO A 52 -16.13 2.05 -1.51
C PRO A 52 -15.26 2.78 -2.55
N ASN A 53 -15.62 4.03 -2.86
CA ASN A 53 -14.78 4.86 -3.69
C ASN A 53 -13.44 5.19 -2.98
N GLU A 54 -12.43 5.58 -3.78
CA GLU A 54 -11.09 5.90 -3.29
C GLU A 54 -11.11 6.92 -2.15
N GLY A 55 -11.91 7.99 -2.28
CA GLY A 55 -12.00 9.07 -1.29
C GLY A 55 -12.52 8.60 0.07
N SER A 56 -13.57 7.77 0.07
CA SER A 56 -14.16 7.17 1.27
C SER A 56 -13.17 6.22 1.96
N LEU A 57 -12.52 5.33 1.20
CA LEU A 57 -11.53 4.41 1.75
C LEU A 57 -10.33 5.17 2.33
N LYS A 58 -9.81 6.16 1.60
CA LYS A 58 -8.69 7.00 2.04
C LYS A 58 -9.00 7.80 3.30
N SER A 59 -10.22 8.34 3.40
CA SER A 59 -10.65 9.09 4.58
C SER A 59 -10.77 8.19 5.81
N TYR A 60 -11.26 6.97 5.63
CA TYR A 60 -11.25 5.95 6.69
C TYR A 60 -9.83 5.56 7.10
N MET A 61 -8.97 5.25 6.13
CA MET A 61 -7.61 4.78 6.36
C MET A 61 -6.74 5.80 7.10
N LYS A 62 -6.89 7.11 6.82
CA LYS A 62 -6.17 8.18 7.54
C LYS A 62 -6.38 8.18 9.06
N ASN A 63 -7.49 7.61 9.54
CA ASN A 63 -7.82 7.52 10.95
C ASN A 63 -7.34 6.22 11.61
N GLN A 64 -6.78 5.28 10.83
CA GLN A 64 -6.27 4.01 11.35
C GLN A 64 -4.89 4.19 11.97
N ALA A 65 -4.60 3.44 13.04
CA ALA A 65 -3.30 3.50 13.72
C ALA A 65 -2.13 3.20 12.77
N CYS A 66 -2.28 2.17 11.93
CA CYS A 66 -1.27 1.76 10.95
C CYS A 66 -0.93 2.84 9.91
N TRP A 67 -1.78 3.84 9.70
CA TRP A 67 -1.51 4.91 8.73
C TRP A 67 -0.28 5.74 9.09
N LYS A 68 0.04 5.84 10.38
CA LYS A 68 1.18 6.59 10.92
C LYS A 68 2.48 5.78 10.93
N ASP A 69 2.42 4.49 10.59
CA ASP A 69 3.59 3.61 10.55
C ASP A 69 4.48 3.90 9.31
N LEU A 70 3.93 4.61 8.31
CA LEU A 70 4.66 5.17 7.18
C LEU A 70 4.45 6.69 7.10
N ASN A 71 5.34 7.37 6.38
CA ASN A 71 5.11 8.77 6.03
C ASN A 71 3.81 8.89 5.19
N ALA A 72 3.12 10.02 5.31
CA ALA A 72 1.78 10.18 4.73
C ALA A 72 1.71 9.96 3.21
N GLN A 73 2.77 10.27 2.46
CA GLN A 73 2.82 10.05 1.01
C GLN A 73 2.96 8.56 0.68
N SER A 74 3.82 7.84 1.41
CA SER A 74 3.96 6.39 1.27
C SER A 74 2.70 5.65 1.71
N SER A 75 2.07 6.01 2.84
CA SER A 75 0.80 5.41 3.28
C SER A 75 -0.29 5.57 2.22
N GLN A 76 -0.36 6.75 1.62
CA GLN A 76 -1.30 7.04 0.53
C GLN A 76 -1.02 6.19 -0.70
N LYS A 77 0.25 6.01 -1.10
CA LYS A 77 0.63 5.19 -2.24
C LYS A 77 0.37 3.70 -2.09
N VAL A 78 0.21 3.20 -0.86
CA VAL A 78 -0.16 1.79 -0.64
C VAL A 78 -1.58 1.50 -1.08
N ILE A 79 -2.50 2.48 -1.02
CA ILE A 79 -3.93 2.26 -1.28
C ILE A 79 -4.45 2.90 -2.60
N GLU A 80 -3.55 3.51 -3.38
CA GLU A 80 -3.81 4.08 -4.72
C GLU A 80 -3.43 3.09 -5.82
#